data_AF-A0A7J3I8V2-F1
#
_entry.id   AF-A0A7J3I8V2-F1
#
_cell.length_a   1.000
_cell.length_b   1.000
_cell.length_c   1.000
_cell.angle_alpha   90.00
_cell.angle_beta   90.00
_cell.angle_gamma   90.00
#
_symmetry.space_group_name_H-M   'P 1'
#
loop_
_entity.id
_entity.type
_entity.pdbx_description
1 polymer ?
#
loop_
_entity_poly.entity_id
_entity_poly.type
_entity_poly.pdbx_seq_one_letter_code
_entity_poly.pdbx_strand_id
1 'polypeptide(L)'
;MDWWFALELTFIVDIGLATIGFMVGRRNSDFMAYIVELVNYFLYYIAVPMVIFVGVLNAPSINFYVFFIVLSILHICVLMVSSFLFSPIISSNPKDRMTIVVLSSLPNAGYLAIPLATLLLGTGYYVTPYTVAFNIVFSFITLFIALRTSRGNPLDVVKSFPPILAIIITTIIKTCTLDIGGIVNSVSAFTSYVIRMSFFVIG
;
A
#
# COMPACT_ATOMS: atom_id res chain seq x y z
N MET A 1 -24.17 -20.24 -2.80
CA MET A 1 -22.85 -20.36 -3.46
C MET A 1 -21.85 -20.38 -2.33
N ASP A 2 -21.15 -21.50 -2.12
CA ASP A 2 -20.32 -21.69 -0.93
C ASP A 2 -19.17 -20.70 -0.94
N TRP A 3 -19.01 -19.97 0.16
CA TRP A 3 -17.96 -18.97 0.35
C TRP A 3 -16.56 -19.55 0.10
N TRP A 4 -16.38 -20.85 0.35
CA TRP A 4 -15.19 -21.62 -0.02
C TRP A 4 -14.89 -21.60 -1.52
N PHE A 5 -15.91 -21.81 -2.37
CA PHE A 5 -15.75 -21.83 -3.82
C PHE A 5 -15.39 -20.44 -4.38
N ALA A 6 -15.96 -19.39 -3.79
CA ALA A 6 -15.59 -18.02 -4.12
C ALA A 6 -14.13 -17.71 -3.73
N LEU A 7 -13.68 -18.22 -2.58
CA LEU A 7 -12.32 -18.02 -2.07
C LEU A 7 -11.27 -18.75 -2.93
N GLU A 8 -11.55 -19.99 -3.32
CA GLU A 8 -10.68 -20.78 -4.23
C GLU A 8 -10.55 -20.12 -5.60
N LEU A 9 -11.65 -19.63 -6.18
CA LEU A 9 -11.62 -18.94 -7.47
C LEU A 9 -10.79 -17.66 -7.40
N THR A 10 -10.91 -16.89 -6.31
CA THR A 10 -10.10 -15.67 -6.12
C THR A 10 -8.61 -15.98 -5.95
N PHE A 11 -8.29 -17.04 -5.22
CA PHE A 11 -6.91 -17.48 -5.02
C PHE A 11 -6.22 -17.86 -6.34
N ILE A 12 -6.92 -18.60 -7.20
CA ILE A 12 -6.41 -19.01 -8.52
C ILE A 12 -6.17 -17.79 -9.42
N VAL A 13 -7.07 -16.80 -9.38
CA VAL A 13 -6.94 -15.55 -10.16
C VAL A 13 -5.73 -14.75 -9.69
N ASP A 14 -5.53 -14.60 -8.38
CA ASP A 14 -4.43 -13.79 -7.83
C ASP A 14 -3.06 -14.42 -8.12
N ILE A 15 -2.93 -15.74 -7.96
CA ILE A 15 -1.70 -16.48 -8.36
C ILE A 15 -1.50 -16.42 -9.87
N GLY A 16 -2.57 -16.53 -10.65
CA GLY A 16 -2.51 -16.41 -12.11
C GLY A 16 -1.96 -15.05 -12.53
N LEU A 17 -2.47 -13.97 -11.94
CA LEU A 17 -2.01 -12.60 -12.21
C LEU A 17 -0.55 -12.40 -11.82
N ALA A 18 -0.12 -12.89 -10.65
CA ALA A 18 1.28 -12.85 -10.23
C ALA A 18 2.18 -13.69 -11.16
N THR A 19 1.74 -14.86 -11.58
CA THR A 19 2.54 -15.69 -12.49
C THR A 19 2.67 -15.03 -13.87
N ILE A 20 1.59 -14.44 -14.38
CA ILE A 20 1.61 -13.70 -15.64
C ILE A 20 2.51 -12.47 -15.52
N GLY A 21 2.38 -11.69 -14.45
CA GLY A 21 3.27 -10.56 -14.13
C GLY A 21 4.74 -10.99 -14.21
N PHE A 22 5.08 -12.09 -13.53
CA PHE A 22 6.45 -12.61 -13.48
C PHE A 22 6.98 -13.05 -14.84
N MET A 23 6.16 -13.78 -15.59
CA MET A 23 6.52 -14.22 -16.95
C MET A 23 6.69 -13.03 -17.89
N VAL A 24 5.87 -11.99 -17.72
CA VAL A 24 5.88 -10.77 -18.52
C VAL A 24 7.08 -9.89 -18.17
N GLY A 25 7.35 -9.66 -16.88
CA GLY A 25 8.48 -8.87 -16.40
C GLY A 25 9.84 -9.49 -16.72
N ARG A 26 9.91 -10.82 -16.83
CA ARG A 26 11.12 -11.54 -17.27
C ARG A 26 11.45 -11.32 -18.76
N ARG A 27 10.48 -10.91 -19.59
CA ARG A 27 10.72 -10.55 -20.99
C ARG A 27 11.17 -9.09 -21.08
N ASN A 28 12.49 -8.94 -21.15
CA ASN A 28 13.27 -7.70 -21.21
C ASN A 28 12.93 -6.84 -22.44
N SER A 29 11.76 -6.18 -22.42
CA SER A 29 11.33 -5.23 -23.45
C SER A 29 10.95 -3.92 -22.76
N ASP A 30 11.43 -2.79 -23.28
CA ASP A 30 11.18 -1.45 -22.74
C ASP A 30 9.67 -1.15 -22.60
N PHE A 31 8.84 -1.81 -23.40
CA PHE A 31 7.38 -1.78 -23.31
C PHE A 31 6.86 -2.30 -21.96
N MET A 32 7.50 -3.30 -21.36
CA MET A 32 7.08 -3.85 -20.05
C MET A 32 7.50 -2.95 -18.90
N ALA A 33 8.66 -2.30 -18.99
CA ALA A 33 9.03 -1.27 -18.02
C ALA A 33 7.98 -0.14 -18.00
N TYR A 34 7.50 0.27 -19.18
CA TYR A 34 6.42 1.25 -19.31
C TYR A 34 5.09 0.76 -18.71
N ILE A 35 4.68 -0.49 -18.96
CA ILE A 35 3.46 -1.05 -18.37
C ILE A 35 3.57 -1.11 -16.84
N VAL A 36 4.68 -1.61 -16.30
CA VAL A 36 4.91 -1.67 -14.85
C VAL A 36 4.89 -0.28 -14.24
N GLU A 37 5.50 0.71 -14.88
CA GLU A 37 5.46 2.10 -14.44
C GLU A 37 4.03 2.67 -14.45
N LEU A 38 3.27 2.42 -15.52
CA LEU A 38 1.89 2.88 -15.64
C LEU A 38 0.97 2.24 -14.58
N VAL A 39 1.13 0.94 -14.34
CA VAL A 39 0.36 0.26 -13.29
C VAL A 39 0.80 0.79 -11.92
N ASN A 40 2.09 0.98 -11.65
CA ASN A 40 2.57 1.59 -10.41
C ASN A 40 1.98 3.00 -10.19
N TYR A 41 1.91 3.83 -11.23
CA TYR A 41 1.27 5.14 -11.13
C TYR A 41 -0.22 5.03 -10.83
N PHE A 42 -0.94 4.16 -11.54
CA PHE A 42 -2.36 3.92 -11.25
C PHE A 42 -2.56 3.46 -9.81
N LEU A 43 -1.74 2.51 -9.36
CA LEU A 43 -1.76 1.94 -8.03
C LEU A 43 -1.50 3.00 -6.95
N TYR A 44 -0.52 3.87 -7.17
CA TYR A 44 -0.12 4.88 -6.19
C TYR A 44 -1.06 6.10 -6.16
N TYR A 45 -1.46 6.62 -7.33
CA TYR A 45 -2.21 7.89 -7.43
C TYR A 45 -3.71 7.75 -7.32
N ILE A 46 -4.28 6.60 -7.69
CA ILE A 46 -5.73 6.42 -7.73
C ILE A 46 -6.13 5.43 -6.64
N ALA A 47 -5.53 4.26 -6.70
CA ALA A 47 -5.99 3.11 -5.98
C ALA A 47 -5.68 3.14 -4.47
N VAL A 48 -4.45 3.50 -4.07
CA VAL A 48 -4.11 3.68 -2.64
C VAL A 48 -4.98 4.76 -1.99
N PRO A 49 -5.12 5.97 -2.57
CA PRO A 49 -6.06 6.97 -2.08
C PRO A 49 -7.49 6.45 -1.91
N MET A 50 -8.00 5.68 -2.89
CA MET A 50 -9.35 5.09 -2.80
C MET A 50 -9.48 4.04 -1.70
N VAL A 51 -8.51 3.13 -1.56
CA VAL A 51 -8.47 2.11 -0.50
C VAL A 51 -8.53 2.77 0.87
N ILE A 52 -7.67 3.78 1.08
CA ILE A 52 -7.63 4.56 2.31
C ILE A 52 -8.98 5.24 2.53
N PHE A 53 -9.52 5.86 1.49
CA PHE A 53 -10.77 6.60 1.55
C PHE A 53 -11.94 5.71 2.01
N VAL A 54 -12.12 4.57 1.35
CA VAL A 54 -13.16 3.59 1.69
C VAL A 54 -12.93 2.98 3.06
N GLY A 55 -11.69 2.63 3.39
CA GLY A 55 -11.34 2.02 4.67
C GLY A 55 -11.67 2.90 5.86
N VAL A 56 -11.34 4.19 5.79
CA VAL A 56 -11.65 5.17 6.83
C VAL A 56 -13.17 5.38 6.95
N LEU A 57 -13.88 5.51 5.83
CA LEU A 57 -15.33 5.69 5.85
C LEU A 57 -16.09 4.48 6.39
N ASN A 58 -15.60 3.27 6.11
CA ASN A 58 -16.17 2.02 6.61
C ASN A 58 -15.80 1.68 8.05
N ALA A 59 -14.88 2.42 8.67
CA ALA A 59 -14.52 2.17 10.05
C ALA A 59 -15.76 2.34 10.96
N PRO A 60 -16.11 1.34 11.79
CA PRO A 60 -17.24 1.41 12.70
C PRO A 60 -16.96 2.38 13.85
N SER A 61 -15.68 2.60 14.18
CA SER A 61 -15.24 3.60 15.15
C SER A 61 -13.94 4.26 14.70
N ILE A 62 -13.95 5.58 14.59
CA ILE A 62 -12.79 6.38 14.21
C ILE A 62 -11.66 6.27 15.25
N ASN A 63 -12.01 6.18 16.54
CA ASN A 63 -11.05 6.10 17.63
C ASN A 63 -10.23 4.80 17.56
N PHE A 64 -10.90 3.67 17.36
CA PHE A 64 -10.22 2.38 17.16
C PHE A 64 -9.37 2.39 15.89
N TYR A 65 -9.86 2.98 14.81
CA TYR A 65 -9.11 3.07 13.55
C TYR A 65 -7.82 3.88 13.70
N VAL A 66 -7.89 5.05 14.33
CA VAL A 66 -6.70 5.89 14.62
C VAL A 66 -5.73 5.17 15.55
N PHE A 67 -6.22 4.47 16.58
CA PHE A 67 -5.38 3.66 17.46
C PHE A 67 -4.57 2.62 16.68
N PHE A 68 -5.19 1.88 15.77
CA PHE A 68 -4.50 0.90 14.93
C PHE A 68 -3.52 1.53 13.94
N ILE A 69 -3.80 2.73 13.42
CA ILE A 69 -2.83 3.49 12.61
C ILE A 69 -1.59 3.80 13.45
N VAL A 70 -1.76 4.35 14.66
CA VAL A 70 -0.64 4.72 15.54
C VAL A 70 0.18 3.49 15.92
N LEU A 71 -0.48 2.39 16.28
CA LEU A 71 0.20 1.12 16.56
C LEU A 71 0.99 0.59 15.36
N SER A 72 0.43 0.72 14.15
CA SER A 72 1.10 0.33 12.91
C SER A 72 2.31 1.20 12.59
N ILE A 73 2.22 2.52 12.81
CA ILE A 73 3.37 3.44 12.69
C ILE A 73 4.47 3.03 13.67
N LEU A 74 4.12 2.76 14.92
CA LEU A 74 5.08 2.33 15.93
C LEU A 74 5.76 1.02 15.52
N HIS A 75 4.99 0.05 15.02
CA HIS A 75 5.54 -1.21 14.50
C HIS A 75 6.52 -0.99 13.34
N ILE A 76 6.17 -0.17 12.36
CA ILE A 76 7.06 0.17 11.23
C ILE A 76 8.36 0.82 11.73
N CYS A 77 8.27 1.74 12.69
CA CYS A 77 9.45 2.36 13.31
C CYS A 77 10.33 1.34 14.03
N VAL A 78 9.74 0.43 14.80
CA VAL A 78 10.46 -0.65 15.49
C VAL A 78 11.17 -1.55 14.48
N LEU A 79 10.50 -1.94 13.39
CA LEU A 79 11.11 -2.71 12.32
C LEU A 79 12.27 -1.94 11.67
N MET A 80 12.11 -0.66 11.36
CA MET A 80 13.16 0.16 10.77
C MET A 80 14.40 0.25 11.65
N VAL A 81 14.21 0.48 12.95
CA VAL A 81 15.31 0.53 13.92
C VAL A 81 15.97 -0.84 14.06
N SER A 82 15.17 -1.91 14.18
CA SER A 82 15.69 -3.27 14.32
C SER A 82 16.51 -3.67 13.09
N SER A 83 15.96 -3.46 11.88
CA SER A 83 16.65 -3.71 10.63
C SER A 83 17.94 -2.90 10.51
N PHE A 84 17.95 -1.64 10.98
CA PHE A 84 19.17 -0.82 10.98
C PHE A 84 20.24 -1.42 11.90
N LEU A 85 19.86 -1.86 13.10
CA LEU A 85 20.77 -2.49 14.06
C LEU A 85 21.33 -3.83 13.57
N PHE A 86 20.52 -4.63 12.86
CA PHE A 86 20.94 -5.93 12.34
C PHE A 86 21.60 -5.87 10.95
N SER A 87 21.42 -4.78 10.20
CA SER A 87 22.02 -4.60 8.87
C SER A 87 23.54 -4.81 8.80
N PRO A 88 24.36 -4.44 9.81
CA PRO A 88 25.80 -4.65 9.77
C PRO A 88 26.23 -6.11 9.83
N ILE A 89 25.36 -7.00 10.34
CA ILE A 89 25.61 -8.44 10.38
C ILE A 89 25.45 -9.05 8.98
N ILE A 90 24.56 -8.49 8.16
CA ILE A 90 24.21 -9.04 6.84
C ILE A 90 25.12 -8.50 5.74
N SER A 91 25.44 -7.21 5.77
CA SER A 91 26.31 -6.58 4.76
C SER A 91 27.30 -5.62 5.39
N SER A 92 28.52 -5.57 4.86
CA SER A 92 29.55 -4.59 5.24
C SER A 92 29.37 -3.25 4.53
N ASN A 93 28.67 -3.23 3.40
CA ASN A 93 28.52 -2.06 2.56
C ASN A 93 27.39 -1.15 3.06
N PRO A 94 27.64 0.14 3.35
CA PRO A 94 26.63 1.06 3.88
C PRO A 94 25.44 1.28 2.94
N LYS A 95 25.64 1.19 1.62
CA LYS A 95 24.54 1.33 0.65
C LYS A 95 23.58 0.15 0.73
N ASP A 96 24.12 -1.06 0.74
CA ASP A 96 23.33 -2.29 0.83
C ASP A 96 22.61 -2.39 2.18
N ARG A 97 23.26 -1.94 3.25
CA ARG A 97 22.62 -1.82 4.58
C ARG A 97 21.38 -0.94 4.53
N MET A 98 21.48 0.26 3.94
CA MET A 98 20.32 1.15 3.84
C MET A 98 19.22 0.55 2.98
N THR A 99 19.58 -0.12 1.88
CA THR A 99 18.61 -0.87 1.06
C THR A 99 17.91 -1.96 1.86
N ILE A 100 18.63 -2.73 2.68
CA ILE A 100 18.05 -3.76 3.56
C ILE A 100 17.08 -3.12 4.56
N VAL A 101 17.49 -2.02 5.21
CA VAL A 101 16.64 -1.30 6.17
C VAL A 101 15.35 -0.87 5.49
N VAL A 102 15.46 -0.16 4.37
CA VAL A 102 14.33 0.35 3.62
C VAL A 102 13.43 -0.78 3.12
N LEU A 103 13.96 -1.84 2.51
CA LEU A 103 13.14 -2.94 1.98
C LEU A 103 12.49 -3.82 3.06
N SER A 104 13.11 -3.93 4.23
CA SER A 104 12.54 -4.70 5.35
C SER A 104 11.55 -3.89 6.19
N SER A 105 11.75 -2.57 6.28
CA SER A 105 10.90 -1.67 7.06
C SER A 105 9.79 -1.01 6.25
N LEU A 106 9.99 -0.85 4.94
CA LEU A 106 8.93 -0.62 3.98
C LEU A 106 8.52 -2.00 3.49
N PRO A 107 7.65 -2.71 4.23
CA PRO A 107 7.14 -3.95 3.71
C PRO A 107 6.59 -3.67 2.31
N ASN A 108 6.76 -4.63 1.41
CA ASN A 108 6.20 -4.66 0.05
C ASN A 108 4.64 -4.67 0.06
N ALA A 109 4.03 -3.90 0.97
CA ALA A 109 2.76 -4.14 1.63
C ALA A 109 1.81 -2.94 1.56
N GLY A 110 2.15 -1.90 0.79
CA GLY A 110 1.10 -1.01 0.29
C GLY A 110 0.02 -1.82 -0.43
N TYR A 111 0.43 -2.88 -1.14
CA TYR A 111 -0.46 -3.69 -1.99
C TYR A 111 -0.57 -5.17 -1.67
N LEU A 112 0.46 -5.84 -1.14
CA LEU A 112 0.33 -7.29 -0.88
C LEU A 112 -0.53 -7.60 0.35
N ALA A 113 -0.48 -6.73 1.38
CA ALA A 113 -1.05 -7.05 2.68
C ALA A 113 -2.58 -7.07 2.68
N ILE A 114 -3.22 -6.20 1.90
CA ILE A 114 -4.68 -6.16 1.78
C ILE A 114 -5.24 -7.40 1.07
N PRO A 115 -4.78 -7.79 -0.13
CA PRO A 115 -5.25 -9.00 -0.75
C PRO A 115 -4.79 -10.26 0.00
N LEU A 116 -3.60 -10.29 0.60
CA LEU A 116 -3.22 -11.41 1.47
C LEU A 116 -4.17 -11.56 2.67
N ALA A 117 -4.57 -10.45 3.29
CA ALA A 117 -5.58 -10.47 4.35
C ALA A 117 -6.98 -10.82 3.83
N THR A 118 -7.33 -10.37 2.62
CA THR A 118 -8.59 -10.76 1.97
C THR A 118 -8.62 -12.25 1.68
N LEU A 119 -7.49 -12.83 1.28
CA LEU A 119 -7.30 -14.25 1.00
C LEU A 119 -7.33 -15.09 2.28
N LEU A 120 -6.62 -14.67 3.34
CA LEU A 120 -6.50 -15.44 4.58
C LEU A 120 -7.69 -15.25 5.53
N LEU A 121 -8.27 -14.05 5.56
CA LEU A 121 -9.27 -13.64 6.56
C LEU A 121 -10.63 -13.30 5.93
N GLY A 122 -10.76 -13.37 4.60
CA GLY A 122 -11.97 -12.97 3.88
C GLY A 122 -12.21 -11.46 3.83
N THR A 123 -11.33 -10.65 4.43
CA THR A 123 -11.48 -9.19 4.50
C THR A 123 -10.13 -8.47 4.60
N GLY A 124 -9.97 -7.40 3.82
CA GLY A 124 -8.82 -6.50 3.88
C GLY A 124 -8.93 -5.40 4.95
N TYR A 125 -10.07 -5.34 5.65
CA TYR A 125 -10.39 -4.27 6.58
C TYR A 125 -9.34 -4.11 7.69
N TYR A 126 -8.93 -5.23 8.31
CA TYR A 126 -7.99 -5.22 9.45
C TYR A 126 -6.59 -4.73 9.09
N VAL A 127 -6.23 -4.76 7.81
CA VAL A 127 -4.91 -4.36 7.33
C VAL A 127 -4.89 -2.96 6.74
N THR A 128 -6.07 -2.36 6.51
CA THR A 128 -6.16 -1.00 5.98
C THR A 128 -5.48 0.06 6.87
N PRO A 129 -5.61 0.02 8.22
CA PRO A 129 -4.86 0.91 9.11
C PRO A 129 -3.33 0.81 8.92
N TYR A 130 -2.83 -0.39 8.63
CA TYR A 130 -1.41 -0.64 8.38
C TYR A 130 -0.96 -0.03 7.05
N THR A 131 -1.77 -0.16 5.99
CA THR A 131 -1.52 0.49 4.69
C THR A 131 -1.53 2.01 4.81
N VAL A 132 -2.44 2.58 5.62
CA VAL A 132 -2.45 4.02 5.93
C VAL A 132 -1.16 4.44 6.63
N ALA A 133 -0.79 3.75 7.71
CA ALA A 133 0.44 4.01 8.46
C ALA A 133 1.69 3.94 7.57
N PHE A 134 1.77 2.93 6.69
CA PHE A 134 2.83 2.80 5.71
C PHE A 134 2.94 4.03 4.81
N ASN A 135 1.83 4.49 4.22
CA ASN A 135 1.85 5.64 3.33
C ASN A 135 2.24 6.94 4.04
N ILE A 136 1.84 7.11 5.31
CA ILE A 136 2.30 8.23 6.14
C ILE A 136 3.82 8.20 6.28
N VAL A 137 4.38 7.07 6.74
CA VAL A 137 5.83 6.94 6.96
C VAL A 137 6.61 7.08 5.66
N PHE A 138 6.13 6.45 4.58
CA PHE A 138 6.75 6.52 3.26
C PHE A 138 6.83 7.95 2.74
N SER A 139 5.74 8.72 2.83
CA SER A 139 5.72 10.12 2.38
C SER A 139 6.70 11.02 3.15
N PHE A 140 6.94 10.76 4.45
CA PHE A 140 7.96 11.47 5.20
C PHE A 140 9.38 11.08 4.78
N ILE A 141 9.62 9.80 4.49
CA ILE A 141 10.91 9.32 4.00
C ILE A 141 11.21 9.90 2.61
N THR A 142 10.25 9.89 1.69
CA THR A 142 10.42 10.46 0.33
C THR A 142 10.65 11.97 0.40
N LEU A 143 9.92 12.69 1.26
CA LEU A 143 10.16 14.11 1.53
C LEU A 143 11.58 14.35 2.07
N PHE A 144 12.01 13.57 3.06
CA PHE A 144 13.35 13.70 3.64
C PHE A 144 14.45 13.45 2.59
N ILE A 145 14.30 12.42 1.75
CA ILE A 145 15.22 12.12 0.66
C ILE A 145 15.23 13.29 -0.32
N ALA A 146 14.07 13.76 -0.77
CA ALA A 146 13.93 14.85 -1.73
C ALA A 146 14.61 16.15 -1.24
N LEU A 147 14.45 16.49 0.05
CA LEU A 147 15.11 17.65 0.67
C LEU A 147 16.63 17.50 0.77
N ARG A 148 17.15 16.27 0.95
CA ARG A 148 18.58 15.98 1.06
C ARG A 148 19.28 15.92 -0.30
N THR A 149 18.60 15.41 -1.31
CA THR A 149 19.08 15.45 -2.70
C THR A 149 18.77 16.82 -3.28
N SER A 150 19.64 17.80 -3.03
CA SER A 150 19.59 19.21 -3.49
C SER A 150 19.55 19.43 -5.03
N ARG A 151 19.12 18.42 -5.80
CA ARG A 151 18.89 18.46 -7.25
C ARG A 151 17.48 17.99 -7.66
N GLY A 152 16.62 17.64 -6.70
CA GLY A 152 15.27 17.15 -6.98
C GLY A 152 14.32 18.27 -7.40
N ASN A 153 13.47 17.98 -8.39
CA ASN A 153 12.40 18.89 -8.78
C ASN A 153 11.40 18.97 -7.61
N PRO A 154 10.98 20.17 -7.15
CA PRO A 154 9.97 20.29 -6.09
C PRO A 154 8.66 19.54 -6.42
N LEU A 155 8.39 19.28 -7.71
CA LEU A 155 7.29 18.41 -8.15
C LEU A 155 7.41 16.95 -7.68
N ASP A 156 8.61 16.43 -7.42
CA ASP A 156 8.80 15.07 -6.90
C ASP A 156 8.33 14.93 -5.44
N VAL A 157 8.26 16.04 -4.70
CA VAL A 157 7.64 16.08 -3.37
C VAL A 157 6.12 16.01 -3.46
N VAL A 158 5.53 16.67 -4.47
CA VAL A 158 4.07 16.69 -4.73
C VAL A 158 3.55 15.29 -5.05
N LYS A 159 4.39 14.44 -5.66
CA LYS A 159 4.04 13.05 -5.96
C LYS A 159 3.64 12.24 -4.72
N SER A 160 4.10 12.60 -3.52
CA SER A 160 3.79 11.88 -2.26
C SER A 160 2.49 12.32 -1.55
N PHE A 161 1.78 13.33 -2.08
CA PHE A 161 0.59 13.93 -1.46
C PHE A 161 -0.74 13.17 -1.60
N PRO A 162 -1.04 12.43 -2.68
CA PRO A 162 -2.38 11.85 -2.88
C PRO A 162 -2.86 10.94 -1.74
N PRO A 163 -2.03 10.01 -1.20
CA PRO A 163 -2.43 9.20 -0.04
C PRO A 163 -2.70 10.04 1.21
N ILE A 164 -1.89 11.07 1.47
CA ILE A 164 -2.06 11.97 2.62
C ILE A 164 -3.36 12.77 2.51
N LEU A 165 -3.64 13.33 1.33
CA LEU A 165 -4.87 14.07 1.07
C LEU A 165 -6.10 13.19 1.26
N ALA A 166 -6.05 11.94 0.80
CA ALA A 166 -7.15 10.99 1.03
C ALA A 166 -7.41 10.74 2.51
N ILE A 167 -6.37 10.56 3.33
CA ILE A 167 -6.50 10.40 4.79
C ILE A 167 -7.17 11.64 5.41
N ILE A 168 -6.69 12.84 5.07
CA ILE A 168 -7.20 14.10 5.63
C ILE A 168 -8.67 14.29 5.26
N ILE A 169 -9.01 14.20 3.96
CA ILE A 169 -10.37 14.41 3.45
C ILE A 169 -11.34 13.42 4.09
N THR A 170 -10.98 12.14 4.16
CA THR A 170 -11.86 11.11 4.74
C THR A 170 -12.03 11.21 6.23
N THR A 171 -10.98 11.56 6.95
CA THR A 171 -11.08 11.81 8.38
C THR A 171 -12.06 12.96 8.63
N ILE A 172 -11.94 14.08 7.89
CA ILE A 172 -12.86 15.22 7.99
C ILE A 172 -14.30 14.78 7.70
N ILE A 173 -14.54 14.12 6.57
CA ILE A 173 -15.87 13.65 6.17
C ILE A 173 -16.49 12.75 7.26
N LYS A 174 -15.71 11.79 7.77
CA LYS A 174 -16.16 10.84 8.79
C LYS A 174 -16.46 11.55 10.12
N THR A 175 -15.64 12.54 10.51
CA THR A 175 -15.88 13.34 11.73
C THR A 175 -17.08 14.27 11.61
N CYS A 176 -17.38 14.78 10.41
CA CYS A 176 -18.54 15.62 10.15
C CYS A 176 -19.85 14.82 9.97
N THR A 177 -19.81 13.49 10.12
CA THR A 177 -20.98 12.59 10.02
C THR A 177 -21.78 12.76 8.73
N LEU A 178 -21.13 13.12 7.63
CA LEU A 178 -21.78 13.15 6.32
C LEU A 178 -22.08 11.71 5.92
N ASP A 179 -23.36 11.36 5.79
CA ASP A 179 -23.77 10.02 5.38
C ASP A 179 -23.57 9.86 3.87
N ILE A 180 -22.68 8.93 3.49
CA ILE A 180 -22.29 8.68 2.09
C ILE A 180 -22.44 7.20 1.71
N GLY A 181 -23.33 6.46 2.40
CA GLY A 181 -23.43 5.00 2.30
C GLY A 181 -23.54 4.42 0.89
N GLY A 182 -24.10 5.15 -0.09
CA GLY A 182 -24.19 4.71 -1.49
C GLY A 182 -22.85 4.70 -2.25
N ILE A 183 -21.92 5.60 -1.91
CA ILE A 183 -20.60 5.69 -2.56
C ILE A 183 -19.71 4.54 -2.07
N VAL A 184 -19.81 4.19 -0.79
CA VAL A 184 -19.01 3.17 -0.12
C VAL A 184 -19.12 1.80 -0.77
N ASN A 185 -20.33 1.35 -1.12
CA ASN A 185 -20.55 0.03 -1.72
C ASN A 185 -20.01 -0.05 -3.17
N SER A 186 -20.17 1.03 -3.94
CA SER A 186 -19.69 1.10 -5.32
C SER A 186 -18.16 1.18 -5.40
N VAL A 187 -17.54 1.90 -4.46
CA VAL A 187 -16.08 2.05 -4.40
C VAL A 187 -15.43 0.79 -3.80
N SER A 188 -16.08 0.07 -2.89
CA SER A 188 -15.59 -1.23 -2.36
C SER A 188 -15.35 -2.28 -3.46
N ALA A 189 -16.29 -2.41 -4.39
CA ALA A 189 -16.16 -3.32 -5.54
C ALA A 189 -15.02 -2.91 -6.48
N PHE A 190 -14.89 -1.60 -6.76
CA PHE A 190 -13.79 -1.04 -7.54
C PHE A 190 -12.44 -1.28 -6.86
N THR A 191 -12.37 -1.05 -5.55
CA THR A 191 -11.18 -1.25 -4.72
C THR A 191 -10.73 -2.71 -4.79
N SER A 192 -11.67 -3.65 -4.72
CA SER A 192 -11.37 -5.09 -4.83
C SER A 192 -10.79 -5.47 -6.20
N TYR A 193 -11.29 -4.90 -7.30
CA TYR A 193 -10.76 -5.12 -8.65
C TYR A 193 -9.35 -4.55 -8.80
N VAL A 194 -9.15 -3.34 -8.29
CA VAL A 194 -7.88 -2.62 -8.31
C VAL A 194 -6.80 -3.32 -7.47
N ILE A 195 -7.18 -3.86 -6.32
CA ILE A 195 -6.31 -4.68 -5.47
C ILE A 195 -5.84 -5.92 -6.24
N ARG A 196 -6.72 -6.59 -6.98
CA ARG A 196 -6.34 -7.77 -7.79
C ARG A 196 -5.34 -7.43 -8.89
N MET A 197 -5.50 -6.28 -9.54
CA MET A 197 -4.54 -5.80 -10.56
C MET A 197 -3.14 -5.55 -10.00
N SER A 198 -2.98 -5.34 -8.69
CA SER A 198 -1.64 -5.20 -8.08
C SER A 198 -0.82 -6.48 -8.08
N PHE A 199 -1.45 -7.65 -8.10
CA PHE A 199 -0.73 -8.93 -8.18
C PHE A 199 0.03 -9.08 -9.49
N PHE A 200 -0.48 -8.49 -10.57
CA PHE A 200 0.22 -8.43 -11.85
C PHE A 200 1.53 -7.63 -11.79
N VAL A 201 1.64 -6.65 -10.90
CA VAL A 201 2.87 -5.84 -10.72
C VAL A 201 3.88 -6.53 -9.82
N ILE A 202 3.39 -7.31 -8.85
CA ILE A 202 4.23 -8.02 -7.88
C ILE A 202 4.87 -9.25 -8.49
N GLY A 203 4.13 -9.91 -9.40
CA GLY A 203 4.66 -10.96 -10.26
C GLY A 203 5.82 -10.48 -11.08
#